data_AF-A0A9Q9J3Z5-F1
#
_entry.id   AF-A0A9Q9J3Z5-F1
#
_cell.length_a   1.000
_cell.length_b   1.000
_cell.length_c   1.000
_cell.angle_alpha   90.00
_cell.angle_beta   90.00
_cell.angle_gamma   90.00
#
_symmetry.space_group_name_H-M   'P 1'
#
loop_
_entity.id
_entity.type
_entity.pdbx_description
1 polymer ?
#
loop_
_entity_poly.entity_id
_entity_poly.type
_entity_poly.pdbx_seq_one_letter_code
_entity_poly.pdbx_strand_id
1 'polypeptide(L)'
;MNRHAIAIIATLLWSAAMFGAGWAWRGDRAEGAASEQKAGTALGALAGEQAARATEHQQAETLSSIGEKHEQDRETAQAVPDAVVAELRSGALKLRDGWASCETQRLTEASAGAAERDAAAERRDEFAGSVVRVGRDADDQLRACQAVVAADRGSPDLSASGGAAPRQVGE
;
A
#
# COMPACT_ATOMS: atom_id res chain seq x y z
N MET A 1 19.77 -85.90 7.91
CA MET A 1 19.90 -84.48 8.27
C MET A 1 20.18 -84.39 9.77
N ASN A 2 21.28 -83.76 10.18
CA ASN A 2 21.68 -83.73 11.59
C ASN A 2 20.77 -82.77 12.38
N ARG A 3 20.24 -83.16 13.55
CA ARG A 3 19.28 -82.34 14.33
C ARG A 3 19.82 -80.96 14.67
N HIS A 4 21.13 -80.86 14.88
CA HIS A 4 21.84 -79.60 15.10
C HIS A 4 21.83 -78.68 13.87
N ALA A 5 21.93 -79.21 12.66
CA ALA A 5 21.87 -78.41 11.44
C ALA A 5 20.47 -77.80 11.23
N ILE A 6 19.41 -78.56 11.53
CA ILE A 6 18.03 -78.06 11.46
C ILE A 6 17.82 -76.93 12.48
N ALA A 7 18.34 -77.09 13.71
CA ALA A 7 18.24 -76.07 14.74
C ALA A 7 18.96 -74.77 14.34
N ILE A 8 20.15 -74.85 13.75
CA ILE A 8 20.91 -73.68 13.28
C ILE A 8 20.18 -72.96 12.14
N ILE A 9 19.62 -73.70 11.18
CA ILE A 9 18.86 -73.08 10.08
C ILE A 9 17.61 -72.38 10.63
N ALA A 10 16.90 -73.01 11.57
CA ALA A 10 15.70 -72.43 12.17
C ALA A 10 16.02 -71.13 12.93
N THR A 11 17.12 -71.06 13.68
CA THR A 11 17.50 -69.84 14.39
C THR A 11 17.92 -68.73 13.43
N LEU A 12 18.68 -69.04 12.37
CA LEU A 12 19.05 -68.04 11.36
C LEU A 12 17.82 -67.48 10.63
N LEU A 13 16.87 -68.33 10.25
CA LEU A 13 15.61 -67.89 9.64
C LEU A 13 14.80 -67.01 10.59
N TRP A 14 14.71 -67.38 11.86
CA TRP A 14 14.00 -66.58 12.86
C TRP A 14 14.66 -65.22 13.10
N SER A 15 15.99 -65.18 13.22
CA SER A 15 16.73 -63.92 13.36
C SER A 15 16.58 -63.03 12.13
N ALA A 16 16.62 -63.59 10.92
CA ALA A 16 16.39 -62.84 9.69
C ALA A 16 14.96 -62.28 9.61
N ALA A 17 13.96 -63.06 10.01
CA ALA A 17 12.57 -62.62 10.05
C ALA A 17 12.36 -61.47 11.06
N MET A 18 12.91 -61.60 12.27
CA MET A 18 12.84 -60.54 13.29
C MET A 18 13.56 -59.26 12.85
N PHE A 19 14.72 -59.40 12.18
CA PHE A 19 15.45 -58.26 11.64
C PHE A 19 14.66 -57.55 10.53
N GLY A 20 14.09 -58.31 9.59
CA GLY A 20 13.26 -57.77 8.51
C GLY A 20 12.02 -57.04 9.03
N ALA A 21 11.33 -57.60 10.03
CA ALA A 21 10.18 -56.95 10.66
C ALA A 21 10.55 -55.66 11.39
N GLY A 22 11.68 -55.64 12.12
CA GLY A 22 12.18 -54.44 12.78
C GLY A 22 12.59 -53.34 11.80
N TRP A 23 13.22 -53.72 10.68
CA TRP A 23 13.61 -52.77 9.62
C TRP A 23 12.40 -52.18 8.89
N ALA A 24 11.40 -53.00 8.56
CA ALA A 24 10.16 -52.55 7.95
C ALA A 24 9.42 -51.55 8.86
N TRP A 25 9.27 -51.88 10.15
CA TRP A 25 8.65 -50.97 11.13
C TRP A 25 9.41 -49.65 11.28
N ARG A 26 10.75 -49.69 11.29
CA ARG A 26 11.57 -48.48 11.33
C ARG A 26 11.44 -47.65 10.05
N GLY A 27 11.34 -48.30 8.89
CA GLY A 27 11.08 -47.67 7.60
C GLY A 27 9.74 -46.94 7.57
N ASP A 28 8.65 -47.62 7.91
CA ASP A 28 7.31 -47.04 7.96
C ASP A 28 7.24 -45.84 8.92
N ARG A 29 7.90 -45.94 10.08
CA ARG A 29 7.96 -44.82 11.04
C ARG A 29 8.77 -43.64 10.49
N ALA A 30 9.86 -43.90 9.79
CA ALA A 30 10.67 -42.86 9.17
C ALA A 30 9.92 -42.15 8.04
N GLU A 31 9.16 -42.89 7.24
CA GLU A 31 8.32 -42.35 6.17
C GLU A 31 7.15 -41.53 6.72
N GLY A 32 6.50 -42.02 7.79
CA GLY A 32 5.49 -41.24 8.53
C GLY A 32 6.04 -39.93 9.07
N ALA A 33 7.19 -39.96 9.74
CA ALA A 33 7.84 -38.76 10.27
C ALA A 33 8.26 -37.78 9.15
N ALA A 34 8.76 -38.29 8.02
CA ALA A 34 9.09 -37.46 6.86
C ALA A 34 7.84 -36.82 6.23
N SER A 35 6.71 -37.54 6.21
CA SER A 35 5.43 -37.03 5.72
C SER A 35 4.89 -35.91 6.63
N GLU A 36 4.92 -36.10 7.95
CA GLU A 36 4.53 -35.08 8.92
C GLU A 36 5.40 -33.83 8.81
N GLN A 37 6.72 -34.01 8.65
CA GLN A 37 7.64 -32.89 8.45
C GLN A 37 7.32 -32.13 7.16
N LYS A 38 7.11 -32.84 6.04
CA LYS A 38 6.70 -32.21 4.77
C LYS A 38 5.38 -31.47 4.90
N ALA A 39 4.38 -32.07 5.56
CA ALA A 39 3.10 -31.43 5.82
C ALA A 39 3.26 -30.16 6.68
N GLY A 40 4.08 -30.22 7.74
CA GLY A 40 4.40 -29.06 8.57
C GLY A 40 5.08 -27.94 7.78
N THR A 41 6.04 -28.27 6.92
CA THR A 41 6.67 -27.27 6.04
C THR A 41 5.71 -26.67 5.03
N ALA A 42 4.81 -27.47 4.45
CA ALA A 42 3.80 -26.99 3.50
C ALA A 42 2.76 -26.09 4.19
N LEU A 43 2.32 -26.43 5.39
CA LEU A 43 1.42 -25.60 6.19
C LEU A 43 2.11 -24.29 6.61
N GLY A 44 3.38 -24.33 6.99
CA GLY A 44 4.17 -23.14 7.28
C GLY A 44 4.31 -22.21 6.07
N ALA A 45 4.58 -22.78 4.89
CA ALA A 45 4.63 -22.02 3.64
C ALA A 45 3.28 -21.38 3.30
N LEU A 46 2.17 -22.14 3.42
CA LEU A 46 0.81 -21.62 3.20
C LEU A 46 0.45 -20.51 4.20
N ALA A 47 0.79 -20.65 5.48
CA ALA A 47 0.56 -19.62 6.48
C ALA A 47 1.35 -18.34 6.17
N GLY A 48 2.60 -18.48 5.71
CA GLY A 48 3.42 -17.36 5.24
C GLY A 48 2.81 -16.66 4.02
N GLU A 49 2.36 -17.41 3.03
CA GLU A 49 1.67 -16.85 1.86
C GLU A 49 0.37 -16.13 2.22
N GLN A 50 -0.43 -16.72 3.11
CA GLN A 50 -1.68 -16.10 3.57
C GLN A 50 -1.43 -14.81 4.35
N ALA A 51 -0.40 -14.78 5.20
CA ALA A 51 0.00 -13.58 5.92
C ALA A 51 0.46 -12.48 4.95
N ALA A 52 1.28 -12.82 3.95
CA ALA A 52 1.72 -11.87 2.93
C ALA A 52 0.54 -11.31 2.13
N ARG A 53 -0.38 -12.16 1.66
CA ARG A 53 -1.60 -11.72 0.95
C ARG A 53 -2.49 -10.83 1.81
N ALA A 54 -2.62 -11.13 3.11
CA ALA A 54 -3.40 -10.29 4.02
C ALA A 54 -2.79 -8.88 4.14
N THR A 55 -1.46 -8.78 4.22
CA THR A 55 -0.76 -7.48 4.20
C THR A 55 -0.96 -6.77 2.87
N GLU A 56 -0.83 -7.46 1.74
CA GLU A 56 -1.05 -6.88 0.41
C GLU A 56 -2.50 -6.37 0.24
N HIS A 57 -3.49 -7.12 0.72
CA HIS A 57 -4.89 -6.69 0.71
C HIS A 57 -5.12 -5.44 1.57
N GLN A 58 -4.56 -5.40 2.78
CA GLN A 58 -4.66 -4.24 3.65
C GLN A 58 -3.99 -2.99 3.05
N GLN A 59 -2.85 -3.16 2.38
CA GLN A 59 -2.18 -2.10 1.64
C GLN A 59 -3.02 -1.62 0.46
N ALA A 60 -3.60 -2.54 -0.32
CA ALA A 60 -4.47 -2.21 -1.43
C ALA A 60 -5.73 -1.44 -0.97
N GLU A 61 -6.35 -1.84 0.13
CA GLU A 61 -7.49 -1.13 0.72
C GLU A 61 -7.11 0.28 1.16
N THR A 62 -5.96 0.42 1.82
CA THR A 62 -5.44 1.73 2.26
C THR A 62 -5.22 2.65 1.04
N LEU A 63 -4.55 2.16 0.00
CA LEU A 63 -4.34 2.95 -1.23
C LEU A 63 -5.65 3.29 -1.96
N SER A 64 -6.62 2.37 -1.98
CA SER A 64 -7.95 2.61 -2.53
C SER A 64 -8.65 3.75 -1.79
N SER A 65 -8.67 3.70 -0.46
CA SER A 65 -9.31 4.73 0.37
C SER A 65 -8.66 6.12 0.21
N ILE A 66 -7.34 6.18 0.01
CA ILE A 66 -6.64 7.43 -0.28
C ILE A 66 -7.09 7.99 -1.64
N GLY A 67 -7.22 7.14 -2.65
CA GLY A 67 -7.72 7.51 -3.97
C GLY A 67 -9.17 8.03 -3.92
N GLU A 68 -10.06 7.32 -3.22
CA GLU A 68 -11.45 7.74 -3.03
C GLU A 68 -11.53 9.11 -2.33
N LYS A 69 -10.72 9.30 -1.28
CA LYS A 69 -10.68 10.58 -0.57
C LYS A 69 -10.16 11.71 -1.45
N HIS A 70 -9.15 11.46 -2.28
CA HIS A 70 -8.62 12.44 -3.22
C HIS A 70 -9.68 12.89 -4.24
N GLU A 71 -10.45 11.96 -4.80
CA GLU A 71 -11.52 12.30 -5.75
C GLU A 71 -12.67 13.06 -5.05
N GLN A 72 -13.04 12.69 -3.82
CA GLN A 72 -14.03 13.43 -3.04
C GLN A 72 -13.57 14.85 -2.68
N ASP A 73 -12.29 15.01 -2.33
CA ASP A 73 -11.72 16.32 -2.02
C ASP A 73 -11.67 17.20 -3.29
N ARG A 74 -11.38 16.62 -4.47
CA ARG A 74 -11.47 17.32 -5.78
C ARG A 74 -12.86 17.82 -6.12
N GLU A 75 -13.91 17.04 -5.86
CA GLU A 75 -15.30 17.49 -6.08
C GLU A 75 -15.65 18.67 -5.18
N THR A 76 -15.21 18.62 -3.91
CA THR A 76 -15.46 19.67 -2.92
C THR A 76 -14.64 20.93 -3.18
N ALA A 77 -13.46 20.79 -3.78
CA ALA A 77 -12.51 21.87 -4.04
C ALA A 77 -13.10 23.00 -4.91
N GLN A 78 -14.11 22.72 -5.74
CA GLN A 78 -14.73 23.72 -6.63
C GLN A 78 -15.53 24.81 -5.88
N ALA A 79 -16.04 24.51 -4.69
CA ALA A 79 -16.87 25.46 -3.95
C ALA A 79 -16.11 26.70 -3.45
N VAL A 80 -14.82 26.55 -3.12
CA VAL A 80 -13.98 27.64 -2.59
C VAL A 80 -13.66 28.71 -3.63
N PRO A 81 -13.15 28.40 -4.83
CA PRO A 81 -12.90 29.42 -5.84
C PRO A 81 -14.20 30.12 -6.28
N ASP A 82 -15.31 29.40 -6.36
CA ASP A 82 -16.62 29.98 -6.70
C ASP A 82 -17.10 30.94 -5.60
N ALA A 83 -16.91 30.59 -4.33
CA ALA A 83 -17.18 31.48 -3.20
C ALA A 83 -16.30 32.74 -3.25
N VAL A 84 -15.01 32.62 -3.58
CA VAL A 84 -14.11 33.78 -3.71
C VAL A 84 -14.60 34.73 -4.81
N VAL A 85 -15.00 34.21 -5.97
CA VAL A 85 -15.58 35.05 -7.06
C VAL A 85 -16.84 35.76 -6.58
N ALA A 86 -17.74 35.05 -5.89
CA ALA A 86 -18.98 35.63 -5.36
C ALA A 86 -18.72 36.70 -4.29
N GLU A 87 -17.76 36.48 -3.40
CA GLU A 87 -17.37 37.43 -2.35
C GLU A 87 -16.66 38.66 -2.91
N LEU A 88 -15.89 38.53 -4.00
CA LEU A 88 -15.32 39.67 -4.73
C LEU A 88 -16.42 40.51 -5.40
N ARG A 89 -17.38 39.86 -6.09
CA ARG A 89 -18.51 40.53 -6.74
C ARG A 89 -19.44 41.25 -5.77
N SER A 90 -19.64 40.68 -4.58
CA SER A 90 -20.44 41.33 -3.51
C SER A 90 -19.66 42.39 -2.74
N GLY A 91 -18.34 42.50 -2.95
CA GLY A 91 -17.46 43.43 -2.25
C GLY A 91 -17.13 43.02 -0.81
N ALA A 92 -17.50 41.81 -0.39
CA ALA A 92 -17.13 41.23 0.89
C ALA A 92 -15.61 40.95 0.97
N LEU A 93 -15.01 40.56 -0.15
CA LEU A 93 -13.57 40.50 -0.33
C LEU A 93 -13.08 41.66 -1.22
N LYS A 94 -11.83 42.08 -1.01
CA LYS A 94 -11.15 43.05 -1.86
C LYS A 94 -9.78 42.54 -2.27
N LEU A 95 -9.49 42.62 -3.57
CA LEU A 95 -8.15 42.35 -4.10
C LEU A 95 -7.19 43.46 -3.64
N ARG A 96 -5.95 43.06 -3.35
CA ARG A 96 -4.88 44.00 -3.01
C ARG A 96 -4.53 44.86 -4.23
N ASP A 97 -4.15 46.11 -4.00
CA ASP A 97 -3.94 47.13 -5.04
C ASP A 97 -3.02 46.69 -6.20
N GLY A 98 -1.98 45.88 -5.92
CA GLY A 98 -1.08 45.36 -6.96
C GLY A 98 -1.71 44.36 -7.95
N TRP A 99 -2.83 43.75 -7.58
CA TRP A 99 -3.63 42.87 -8.46
C TRP A 99 -4.71 43.67 -9.19
N ALA A 100 -5.23 44.72 -8.55
CA ALA A 100 -6.14 45.65 -9.19
C ALA A 100 -5.45 46.43 -10.34
N SER A 101 -4.15 46.71 -10.22
CA SER A 101 -3.37 47.56 -11.14
C SER A 101 -3.02 46.91 -12.49
N CYS A 102 -2.84 45.59 -12.57
CA CYS A 102 -2.36 44.92 -13.79
C CYS A 102 -3.31 45.10 -14.99
N GLU A 103 -4.63 45.06 -14.77
CA GLU A 103 -5.63 45.31 -15.84
C GLU A 103 -6.12 46.76 -15.87
N THR A 104 -6.02 47.51 -14.76
CA THR A 104 -6.34 48.95 -14.79
C THR A 104 -5.28 49.79 -15.51
N GLN A 105 -4.03 49.33 -15.59
CA GLN A 105 -3.05 49.93 -16.49
C GLN A 105 -3.46 49.82 -17.97
N ARG A 106 -4.02 48.68 -18.41
CA ARG A 106 -4.60 48.54 -19.76
C ARG A 106 -5.82 49.41 -19.99
N LEU A 107 -6.66 49.62 -18.97
CA LEU A 107 -7.81 50.54 -19.03
C LEU A 107 -7.40 52.02 -19.14
N THR A 108 -6.16 52.36 -18.76
CA THR A 108 -5.63 53.72 -18.84
C THR A 108 -5.15 54.06 -20.27
N GLU A 109 -5.13 53.10 -21.19
CA GLU A 109 -5.11 53.35 -22.64
C GLU A 109 -6.50 53.92 -23.06
N ALA A 110 -6.67 55.19 -22.72
CA ALA A 110 -7.83 56.08 -22.83
C ALA A 110 -8.93 55.70 -23.83
N SER A 111 -10.09 55.25 -23.30
CA SER A 111 -11.48 55.52 -23.79
C SER A 111 -12.49 54.42 -23.44
N ALA A 112 -12.12 53.41 -22.64
CA ALA A 112 -12.99 52.27 -22.42
C ALA A 112 -14.36 52.67 -21.82
N GLY A 113 -15.44 52.28 -22.50
CA GLY A 113 -16.83 52.52 -22.09
C GLY A 113 -17.19 51.82 -20.78
N ALA A 114 -18.33 52.16 -20.17
CA ALA A 114 -18.76 51.54 -18.90
C ALA A 114 -18.82 50.00 -18.98
N ALA A 115 -19.34 49.46 -20.09
CA ALA A 115 -19.40 48.02 -20.33
C ALA A 115 -18.02 47.33 -20.38
N GLU A 116 -17.00 48.00 -20.92
CA GLU A 116 -15.64 47.46 -21.01
C GLU A 116 -14.94 47.46 -19.65
N ARG A 117 -15.26 48.44 -18.79
CA ARG A 117 -14.80 48.48 -17.40
C ARG A 117 -15.42 47.36 -16.56
N ASP A 118 -16.71 47.11 -16.74
CA ASP A 118 -17.42 46.03 -16.03
C ASP A 118 -16.90 44.66 -16.47
N ALA A 119 -16.72 44.45 -17.79
CA ALA A 119 -16.12 43.22 -18.31
C ALA A 119 -14.66 43.01 -17.81
N ALA A 120 -13.90 44.08 -17.64
CA ALA A 120 -12.56 43.99 -17.06
C ALA A 120 -12.59 43.68 -15.55
N ALA A 121 -13.61 44.14 -14.82
CA ALA A 121 -13.80 43.77 -13.42
C ALA A 121 -14.17 42.29 -13.28
N GLU A 122 -15.09 41.80 -14.10
CA GLU A 122 -15.50 40.39 -14.11
C GLU A 122 -14.31 39.45 -14.38
N ARG A 123 -13.48 39.77 -15.37
CA ARG A 123 -12.26 38.99 -15.67
C ARG A 123 -11.27 38.96 -14.50
N ARG A 124 -11.17 40.03 -13.70
CA ARG A 124 -10.29 40.05 -12.51
C ARG A 124 -10.79 39.11 -11.43
N ASP A 125 -12.10 39.13 -11.18
CA ASP A 125 -12.71 38.28 -10.16
C ASP A 125 -12.58 36.80 -10.56
N GLU A 126 -12.85 36.48 -11.82
CA GLU A 126 -12.67 35.13 -12.37
C GLU A 126 -11.21 34.66 -12.30
N PHE A 127 -10.26 35.55 -12.65
CA PHE A 127 -8.84 35.22 -12.55
C PHE A 127 -8.42 34.96 -11.10
N ALA A 128 -8.87 35.77 -10.14
CA ALA A 128 -8.61 35.53 -8.73
C ALA A 128 -9.15 34.17 -8.26
N GLY A 129 -10.38 33.81 -8.67
CA GLY A 129 -10.94 32.48 -8.45
C GLY A 129 -10.08 31.36 -9.06
N SER A 130 -9.57 31.56 -10.28
CA SER A 130 -8.70 30.58 -10.95
C SER A 130 -7.38 30.35 -10.20
N VAL A 131 -6.76 31.41 -9.66
CA VAL A 131 -5.51 31.30 -8.88
C VAL A 131 -5.74 30.54 -7.57
N VAL A 132 -6.86 30.83 -6.88
CA VAL A 132 -7.25 30.09 -5.67
C VAL A 132 -7.50 28.61 -5.99
N ARG A 133 -8.15 28.31 -7.12
CA ARG A 133 -8.35 26.94 -7.60
C ARG A 133 -7.02 26.21 -7.78
N VAL A 134 -6.06 26.81 -8.49
CA VAL A 134 -4.73 26.21 -8.71
C VAL A 134 -4.01 25.91 -7.40
N GLY A 135 -4.04 26.85 -6.44
CA GLY A 135 -3.43 26.63 -5.13
C GLY A 135 -4.08 25.47 -4.38
N ARG A 136 -5.42 25.40 -4.40
CA ARG A 136 -6.15 24.31 -3.76
C ARG A 136 -5.91 22.96 -4.42
N ASP A 137 -5.91 22.91 -5.75
CA ASP A 137 -5.60 21.68 -6.50
C ASP A 137 -4.18 21.18 -6.18
N ALA A 138 -3.22 22.09 -6.02
CA ALA A 138 -1.86 21.75 -5.63
C ALA A 138 -1.78 21.21 -4.19
N ASP A 139 -2.47 21.85 -3.24
CA ASP A 139 -2.53 21.41 -1.84
C ASP A 139 -3.20 20.03 -1.72
N ASP A 140 -4.27 19.78 -2.47
CA ASP A 140 -4.98 18.50 -2.47
C ASP A 140 -4.11 17.40 -3.08
N GLN A 141 -3.41 17.67 -4.18
CA GLN A 141 -2.42 16.74 -4.75
C GLN A 141 -1.29 16.44 -3.77
N LEU A 142 -0.75 17.46 -3.10
CA LEU A 142 0.32 17.29 -2.12
C LEU A 142 -0.15 16.44 -0.93
N ARG A 143 -1.37 16.68 -0.44
CA ARG A 143 -2.00 15.91 0.63
C ARG A 143 -2.16 14.44 0.24
N ALA A 144 -2.64 14.16 -0.97
CA ALA A 144 -2.78 12.79 -1.48
C ALA A 144 -1.42 12.09 -1.58
N CYS A 145 -0.40 12.75 -2.15
CA CYS A 145 0.96 12.23 -2.21
C CYS A 145 1.54 11.92 -0.82
N GLN A 146 1.35 12.83 0.15
CA GLN A 146 1.78 12.63 1.52
C GLN A 146 1.06 11.46 2.20
N ALA A 147 -0.23 11.27 1.93
CA ALA A 147 -1.00 10.14 2.44
C ALA A 147 -0.45 8.80 1.91
N VAL A 148 -0.10 8.72 0.63
CA VAL A 148 0.55 7.52 0.03
C VAL A 148 1.90 7.25 0.71
N VAL A 149 2.75 8.28 0.86
CA VAL A 149 4.06 8.13 1.53
C VAL A 149 3.90 7.70 2.99
N ALA A 150 2.89 8.21 3.69
CA ALA A 150 2.60 7.81 5.06
C ALA A 150 2.14 6.34 5.15
N ALA A 151 1.31 5.88 4.21
CA ALA A 151 0.87 4.49 4.12
C ALA A 151 2.04 3.53 3.80
N ASP A 152 2.93 3.94 2.91
CA ASP A 152 4.16 3.20 2.57
C ASP A 152 5.09 3.08 3.78
N ARG A 153 5.39 4.19 4.46
CA ARG A 153 6.31 4.21 5.62
C ARG A 153 5.72 3.65 6.92
N GLY A 154 4.39 3.70 7.05
CA GLY A 154 3.66 3.10 8.17
C GLY A 154 3.47 1.59 8.03
N SER A 155 3.78 1.02 6.85
CA SER A 155 3.85 -0.42 6.67
C SER A 155 5.12 -0.94 7.37
N PRO A 156 5.02 -1.80 8.39
CA PRO A 156 6.19 -2.34 9.07
C PRO A 156 7.02 -3.16 8.09
N ASP A 157 8.17 -2.61 7.71
CA ASP A 157 9.36 -3.23 7.11
C ASP A 157 9.16 -4.52 6.30
N LEU A 158 8.90 -4.37 5.00
CA LEU A 158 9.24 -5.39 3.99
C LEU A 158 10.78 -5.57 3.84
N SER A 159 11.60 -4.76 4.53
CA SER A 159 13.06 -4.87 4.54
C SER A 159 13.61 -5.82 5.62
N ALA A 160 12.78 -6.31 6.54
CA ALA A 160 13.22 -7.15 7.66
C ALA A 160 13.10 -8.67 7.41
N SER A 161 12.90 -9.11 6.16
CA SER A 161 12.93 -10.53 5.77
C SER A 161 14.28 -10.91 5.14
N GLY A 162 15.38 -10.54 5.79
CA GLY A 162 16.72 -11.06 5.53
C GLY A 162 17.20 -11.86 6.74
N GLY A 163 16.72 -13.09 6.87
CA GLY A 163 16.99 -13.95 8.03
C GLY A 163 18.49 -14.16 8.27
N ALA A 164 19.04 -13.46 9.26
CA ALA A 164 20.30 -13.84 9.89
C ALA A 164 20.01 -15.00 10.85
N ALA A 165 20.31 -16.23 10.41
CA ALA A 165 20.32 -17.40 11.27
C ALA A 165 21.24 -17.18 12.48
N PRO A 166 20.87 -17.63 13.69
CA PRO A 166 21.75 -17.54 14.84
C PRO A 166 22.94 -18.48 14.64
N ARG A 167 24.16 -17.92 14.52
CA ARG A 167 25.38 -18.68 14.71
C ARG A 167 25.44 -19.13 16.17
N GLN A 168 25.07 -20.39 16.41
CA GLN A 168 25.60 -21.10 17.56
C GLN A 168 27.10 -21.27 17.34
N VAL A 169 27.90 -20.61 18.18
CA VAL A 169 29.28 -21.02 18.42
C VAL A 169 29.34 -21.31 19.91
N GLY A 170 29.24 -22.60 20.23
CA GLY A 170 29.82 -23.10 21.48
C GLY A 170 31.33 -23.15 21.31
N GLU A 171 32.04 -22.74 22.36
CA GLU A 171 32.96 -23.58 23.15
C GLU A 171 33.08 -22.95 24.55
#